data_AF-A0A9C9GEB3-F1
#
_entry.id   AF-A0A9C9GEB3-F1
#
_cell.length_a   1.000
_cell.length_b   1.000
_cell.length_c   1.000
_cell.angle_alpha   90.00
_cell.angle_beta   90.00
_cell.angle_gamma   90.00
#
_symmetry.space_group_name_H-M   'P 1'
#
loop_
_entity.id
_entity.type
_entity.pdbx_description
1 polymer ?
#
loop_
_entity_poly.entity_id
_entity_poly.type
_entity_poly.pdbx_seq_one_letter_code
_entity_poly.pdbx_strand_id
1 'polypeptide(L)'
;MLEALFPDKIWLYKKMEVLAMQKGFFGSLFDFSFSDFITPKIISILFIIGVIGAGIGALVFIIGGFASDILMGVLFLILSPLYFLLMVIIIRVYLEIIIILFKIYENIKNLGEVKESTPDTPPAPPAG
;
A
#
# COMPACT_ATOMS: atom_id res chain seq x y z
N MET A 1 7.83 37.82 39.39
CA MET A 1 9.22 37.94 38.86
C MET A 1 9.62 36.78 37.93
N LEU A 2 8.90 35.65 37.87
CA LEU A 2 9.22 34.52 36.98
C LEU A 2 8.49 34.53 35.61
N GLU A 3 7.54 35.45 35.43
CA GLU A 3 6.71 35.55 34.22
C GLU A 3 7.38 36.35 33.08
N ALA A 4 8.43 37.11 33.39
CA ALA A 4 9.18 37.92 32.43
C ALA A 4 10.28 37.14 31.67
N LEU A 5 10.60 35.91 32.09
CA LEU A 5 11.69 35.12 31.50
C LEU A 5 11.22 34.17 30.37
N PHE A 6 9.91 34.04 30.14
CA PHE A 6 9.35 33.16 29.11
C PHE A 6 8.16 33.86 28.41
N PRO A 7 8.43 34.91 27.61
CA PRO A 7 7.40 35.79 27.05
C PRO A 7 6.49 35.12 26.02
N ASP A 8 6.89 33.96 25.49
CA ASP A 8 6.14 33.32 24.42
C ASP A 8 6.02 31.82 24.63
N LYS A 9 5.05 31.46 25.46
CA LYS A 9 4.64 30.07 25.67
C LYS A 9 3.83 29.54 24.47
N ILE A 10 3.38 30.40 23.55
CA ILE A 10 2.59 30.05 22.34
C ILE A 10 3.39 29.13 21.42
N TRP A 11 4.70 29.36 21.27
CA TRP A 11 5.57 28.44 20.53
C TRP A 11 5.69 27.06 21.17
N LEU A 12 5.57 26.95 22.49
CA LEU A 12 5.79 25.70 23.21
C LEU A 12 4.57 24.79 23.05
N TYR A 13 3.36 25.33 23.15
CA TYR A 13 2.15 24.55 22.89
C TYR A 13 2.05 24.15 21.42
N LYS A 14 2.33 25.08 20.49
CA LYS A 14 2.31 24.80 19.06
C LYS A 14 3.35 23.76 18.65
N LYS A 15 4.54 23.77 19.27
CA LYS A 15 5.57 22.75 19.07
C LYS A 15 5.15 21.40 19.67
N MET A 16 4.48 21.38 20.83
CA MET A 16 3.95 20.15 21.44
C MET A 16 2.79 19.52 20.63
N GLU A 17 1.95 20.35 20.00
CA GLU A 17 0.87 19.92 19.11
C GLU A 17 1.41 19.29 17.82
N VAL A 18 2.48 19.87 17.24
CA VAL A 18 3.18 19.34 16.06
C VAL A 18 3.99 18.07 16.36
N LEU A 19 4.46 17.89 17.61
CA LEU A 19 5.15 16.67 18.05
C LEU A 19 4.20 15.50 18.32
N ALA A 20 2.90 15.76 18.54
CA ALA A 20 1.94 14.74 18.94
C ALA A 20 1.35 13.90 17.79
N MET A 21 1.72 14.12 16.51
CA MET A 21 1.07 13.40 15.42
C MET A 21 2.00 13.08 14.25
N GLN A 22 2.93 12.15 14.48
CA GLN A 22 3.45 11.36 13.37
C GLN A 22 3.30 9.88 13.73
N LYS A 23 2.12 9.31 13.48
CA LYS A 23 1.90 7.87 13.59
C LYS A 23 2.90 7.20 12.64
N GLY A 24 3.89 6.50 13.19
CA GLY A 24 4.94 5.86 12.42
C GLY A 24 4.37 4.87 11.42
N PHE A 25 5.06 4.65 10.30
CA PHE A 25 4.65 3.75 9.22
C PHE A 25 4.18 2.37 9.72
N PHE A 26 4.87 1.81 10.72
CA PHE A 26 4.50 0.55 11.37
C PHE A 26 3.21 0.65 12.21
N GLY A 27 2.99 1.75 12.91
CA GLY A 27 1.76 2.01 13.66
C GLY A 27 0.54 2.25 12.76
N SER A 28 0.76 2.64 11.51
CA SER A 28 -0.28 2.75 10.48
C SER A 28 -0.55 1.40 9.78
N LEU A 29 0.44 0.51 9.66
CA LEU A 29 0.24 -0.87 9.16
C LEU A 29 -0.61 -1.74 10.10
N PHE A 30 -0.48 -1.55 11.42
CA PHE A 30 -1.30 -2.24 12.43
C PHE A 30 -2.57 -1.44 12.82
N ASP A 31 -2.94 -0.45 12.01
CA ASP A 31 -4.18 0.30 12.22
C ASP A 31 -5.36 -0.45 11.59
N PHE A 32 -5.97 -1.35 12.37
CA PHE A 32 -7.14 -2.15 11.98
C PHE A 32 -8.41 -1.32 11.69
N SER A 33 -8.32 0.01 11.79
CA SER A 33 -9.42 0.94 11.49
C SER A 33 -9.60 1.21 9.99
N PHE A 34 -8.62 0.88 9.13
CA PHE A 34 -8.67 1.03 7.64
C PHE A 34 -9.25 2.37 7.12
N SER A 35 -9.21 3.44 7.91
CA SER A 35 -9.94 4.69 7.59
C SER A 35 -9.23 5.56 6.54
N ASP A 36 -7.94 5.33 6.29
CA ASP A 36 -7.17 6.01 5.26
C ASP A 36 -6.81 5.05 4.12
N PHE A 37 -6.89 5.51 2.87
CA PHE A 37 -6.49 4.81 1.64
C PHE A 37 -4.96 4.57 1.59
N ILE A 38 -4.45 3.79 2.55
CA ILE A 38 -3.05 3.37 2.67
C ILE A 38 -2.74 2.23 1.68
N THR A 39 -3.77 1.68 1.03
CA THR A 39 -3.68 0.51 0.16
C THR A 39 -2.61 0.60 -0.93
N PRO A 40 -2.43 1.73 -1.65
CA PRO A 40 -1.37 1.85 -2.65
C PRO A 40 0.05 1.71 -2.04
N LYS A 41 0.26 2.22 -0.82
CA LYS A 41 1.52 2.09 -0.09
C LYS A 41 1.77 0.66 0.40
N ILE A 42 0.74 -0.03 0.90
CA ILE A 42 0.85 -1.42 1.37
C ILE A 42 1.25 -2.35 0.24
N ILE A 43 0.72 -2.15 -0.97
CA ILE A 43 0.99 -3.03 -2.12
C ILE A 43 2.48 -3.11 -2.47
N SER A 44 3.20 -1.98 -2.38
CA SER A 44 4.65 -1.97 -2.63
C SER A 44 5.43 -2.83 -1.63
N ILE A 45 4.97 -2.91 -0.39
CA ILE A 45 5.59 -3.73 0.66
C ILE A 45 5.20 -5.19 0.50
N LEU A 46 3.95 -5.45 0.13
CA LEU A 46 3.48 -6.80 -0.17
C LEU A 46 4.26 -7.41 -1.34
N PHE A 47 4.65 -6.60 -2.33
CA PHE A 47 5.55 -7.04 -3.40
C PHE A 47 6.92 -7.45 -2.85
N ILE A 48 7.56 -6.62 -2.04
CA ILE A 48 8.88 -6.94 -1.45
C ILE A 48 8.80 -8.22 -0.61
N ILE A 49 7.79 -8.33 0.25
CA ILE A 49 7.56 -9.54 1.06
C ILE A 49 7.34 -10.75 0.15
N GLY A 50 6.54 -10.62 -0.90
CA GLY A 50 6.28 -11.68 -1.87
C GLY A 50 7.55 -12.14 -2.60
N VAL A 51 8.40 -11.21 -3.06
CA VAL A 51 9.67 -11.53 -3.72
C VAL A 51 10.62 -12.24 -2.76
N ILE A 52 10.73 -11.77 -1.51
CA ILE A 52 11.53 -12.44 -0.47
C ILE A 52 10.97 -13.86 -0.23
N GLY A 53 9.65 -14.00 -0.11
CA GLY A 53 8.98 -15.29 0.05
C GLY A 53 9.22 -16.24 -1.13
N ALA A 54 9.21 -15.74 -2.37
CA ALA A 54 9.55 -16.52 -3.55
C ALA A 54 11.01 -17.00 -3.51
N GLY A 55 11.93 -16.16 -3.02
CA GLY A 55 13.34 -16.52 -2.83
C GLY A 55 13.52 -17.63 -1.78
N ILE A 56 12.83 -17.49 -0.64
CA ILE A 56 12.81 -18.54 0.40
C ILE A 56 12.18 -19.83 -0.16
N GLY A 57 11.07 -19.72 -0.90
CA GLY A 57 10.42 -20.86 -1.55
C GLY A 57 11.35 -21.58 -2.54
N ALA A 58 12.14 -20.83 -3.31
CA ALA A 58 13.15 -21.41 -4.20
C ALA A 58 14.25 -22.16 -3.41
N LEU A 59 14.71 -21.61 -2.28
CA LEU A 59 15.67 -22.31 -1.41
C LEU A 59 15.08 -23.60 -0.83
N VAL A 60 13.84 -23.56 -0.34
CA VAL A 60 13.13 -24.76 0.17
C VAL A 60 12.96 -25.79 -0.95
N PHE A 61 12.65 -25.34 -2.17
CA PHE A 61 12.54 -26.21 -3.33
C PHE A 61 13.86 -26.94 -3.64
N ILE A 62 14.98 -26.22 -3.63
CA ILE A 62 16.32 -26.79 -3.82
C ILE A 62 16.64 -27.81 -2.72
N ILE A 63 16.45 -27.43 -1.44
CA ILE A 63 16.75 -28.28 -0.28
C ILE A 63 15.90 -29.55 -0.32
N GLY A 64 14.61 -29.45 -0.65
CA GLY A 64 13.73 -30.60 -0.83
C GLY A 64 14.20 -31.56 -1.91
N GLY A 65 14.74 -31.04 -3.02
CA GLY A 65 15.36 -31.84 -4.07
C GLY A 65 16.55 -32.65 -3.54
N PHE A 66 17.49 -32.00 -2.87
CA PHE A 66 18.67 -32.67 -2.30
C PHE A 66 18.34 -33.61 -1.14
N ALA A 67 17.25 -33.38 -0.41
CA ALA A 67 16.77 -34.28 0.63
C ALA A 67 16.19 -35.60 0.08
N SER A 68 15.76 -35.59 -1.18
CA SER A 68 15.28 -36.80 -1.88
C SER A 68 16.45 -37.61 -2.45
N ASP A 69 17.17 -37.05 -3.44
CA ASP A 69 18.31 -37.68 -4.11
C ASP A 69 19.21 -36.62 -4.75
N ILE A 70 20.50 -36.96 -4.97
CA ILE A 70 21.48 -36.04 -5.58
C ILE A 70 21.02 -35.56 -6.98
N LEU A 71 20.49 -36.48 -7.80
CA LEU A 71 20.03 -36.14 -9.16
C LEU A 71 18.84 -35.16 -9.12
N MET A 72 17.90 -35.37 -8.20
CA MET A 72 16.76 -34.46 -8.00
C MET A 72 17.20 -33.10 -7.47
N GLY A 73 18.17 -33.07 -6.55
CA GLY A 73 18.77 -31.83 -6.05
C GLY A 73 19.38 -30.98 -7.16
N VAL A 74 20.18 -31.58 -8.05
CA VAL A 74 20.77 -30.87 -9.20
C VAL A 74 19.70 -30.39 -10.18
N LEU A 75 18.69 -31.21 -10.46
CA LEU A 75 17.57 -30.82 -11.32
C LEU A 75 16.84 -29.59 -10.74
N PHE A 76 16.49 -29.62 -9.45
CA PHE A 76 15.79 -28.52 -8.80
C PHE A 76 16.66 -27.27 -8.63
N LEU A 77 17.97 -27.43 -8.45
CA LEU A 77 18.91 -26.30 -8.48
C LEU A 77 18.83 -25.54 -9.81
N ILE A 78 18.79 -26.26 -10.94
CA ILE A 78 18.68 -25.67 -12.29
C ILE A 78 17.28 -25.10 -12.55
N LEU A 79 16.22 -25.75 -12.05
CA LEU A 79 14.84 -25.28 -12.20
C LEU A 79 14.49 -24.12 -11.24
N SER A 80 15.21 -23.95 -10.13
CA SER A 80 14.89 -22.95 -9.11
C SER A 80 14.86 -21.50 -9.61
N PRO A 81 15.73 -21.03 -10.52
CA PRO A 81 15.65 -19.66 -11.03
C PRO A 81 14.40 -19.46 -11.88
N LEU A 82 13.99 -20.49 -12.64
CA LEU A 82 12.76 -20.47 -13.42
C LEU A 82 11.53 -20.42 -12.51
N TYR A 83 11.50 -21.24 -11.46
CA TYR A 83 10.47 -21.20 -10.44
C TYR A 83 10.37 -19.82 -9.77
N PHE A 84 11.50 -19.26 -9.33
CA PHE A 84 11.55 -17.94 -8.71
C PHE A 84 11.00 -16.86 -9.65
N LEU A 85 11.46 -16.84 -10.90
CA LEU A 85 11.01 -15.86 -11.89
C LEU A 85 9.50 -15.97 -12.14
N LEU A 86 8.98 -17.19 -12.27
CA LEU A 86 7.54 -17.43 -12.45
C LEU A 86 6.74 -16.92 -11.25
N MET A 87 7.19 -17.19 -10.03
CA MET A 87 6.53 -16.70 -8.81
C MET A 87 6.54 -15.18 -8.72
N VAL A 88 7.65 -14.52 -9.05
CA VAL A 88 7.73 -13.06 -9.08
C VAL A 88 6.77 -12.46 -10.11
N ILE A 89 6.65 -13.06 -11.30
CA ILE A 89 5.67 -12.63 -12.31
C ILE A 89 4.24 -12.78 -11.79
N ILE A 90 3.90 -13.93 -11.21
CA ILE A 90 2.56 -14.18 -10.65
C ILE A 90 2.23 -13.14 -9.58
N ILE A 91 3.15 -12.89 -8.65
CA ILE A 91 2.98 -11.87 -7.60
C ILE A 91 2.77 -10.50 -8.23
N ARG A 92 3.55 -10.14 -9.26
CA ARG A 92 3.40 -8.86 -9.96
C ARG A 92 2.01 -8.68 -10.58
N VAL A 93 1.55 -9.68 -11.33
CA VAL A 93 0.23 -9.66 -11.97
C VAL A 93 -0.88 -9.58 -10.92
N TYR A 94 -0.78 -10.36 -9.85
CA TYR A 94 -1.77 -10.36 -8.78
C TYR A 94 -1.88 -9.00 -8.10
N LEU A 95 -0.74 -8.38 -7.76
CA LEU A 95 -0.73 -7.04 -7.16
C LEU A 95 -1.20 -5.96 -8.13
N GLU A 96 -0.90 -6.08 -9.43
CA GLU A 96 -1.37 -5.17 -10.46
C GLU A 96 -2.89 -5.18 -10.57
N ILE A 97 -3.51 -6.37 -10.54
CA ILE A 97 -4.97 -6.51 -10.49
C ILE A 97 -5.55 -5.82 -9.25
N ILE A 98 -4.93 -6.02 -8.08
CA ILE A 98 -5.36 -5.37 -6.84
C ILE A 98 -5.30 -3.83 -6.97
N ILE A 99 -4.18 -3.27 -7.46
CA ILE A 99 -4.03 -1.82 -7.68
C ILE A 99 -5.12 -1.31 -8.62
N ILE A 100 -5.38 -2.02 -9.72
CA ILE A 100 -6.38 -1.63 -10.71
C ILE A 100 -7.77 -1.58 -10.08
N LEU A 101 -8.14 -2.55 -9.24
CA LEU A 101 -9.42 -2.55 -8.53
C LEU A 101 -9.58 -1.30 -7.63
N PHE A 102 -8.52 -0.92 -6.90
CA PHE A 102 -8.55 0.31 -6.09
C PHE A 102 -8.67 1.58 -6.95
N LYS A 103 -7.94 1.65 -8.05
CA LYS A 103 -8.05 2.78 -9.00
C LYS A 103 -9.46 2.91 -9.57
N ILE A 104 -10.12 1.79 -9.87
CA ILE A 104 -11.51 1.79 -10.36
C ILE A 104 -12.45 2.33 -9.27
N TYR A 105 -12.28 1.87 -8.02
CA TYR A 105 -13.08 2.35 -6.89
C TYR A 105 -12.95 3.86 -6.69
N GLU A 106 -11.73 4.40 -6.70
CA GLU A 106 -11.48 5.84 -6.60
C GLU A 106 -12.12 6.61 -7.77
N ASN A 107 -12.01 6.08 -8.99
CA ASN A 107 -12.59 6.70 -10.16
C ASN A 107 -14.12 6.76 -10.10
N ILE A 108 -14.78 5.71 -9.58
CA ILE A 108 -16.24 5.69 -9.39
C ILE A 108 -16.67 6.72 -8.35
N LYS A 109 -15.93 6.86 -7.24
CA LYS A 109 -16.22 7.85 -6.21
C LYS A 109 -16.22 9.28 -6.78
N ASN A 110 -15.23 9.61 -7.59
CA ASN A 110 -15.09 10.95 -8.20
C ASN A 110 -16.21 11.28 -9.20
N LEU A 111 -16.79 10.28 -9.87
CA LEU A 111 -17.90 10.49 -10.81
C LEU A 111 -19.21 10.89 -10.10
N GLY A 112 -19.40 10.48 -8.84
CA GLY A 112 -20.58 10.86 -8.05
C GLY A 112 -20.61 12.36 -7.72
N GLU A 113 -19.45 12.95 -7.43
CA GLU A 113 -19.32 14.37 -7.05
C GLU A 113 -19.58 15.32 -8.23
N VAL A 114 -19.25 14.93 -9.47
CA VAL A 114 -19.45 15.76 -10.66
C VAL A 114 -20.95 15.98 -10.95
N LYS A 115 -21.81 15.01 -10.63
CA LYS A 115 -23.24 15.05 -10.96
C LYS A 115 -24.05 16.04 -10.09
N GLU A 116 -23.54 16.45 -8.93
CA GLU A 116 -24.20 17.42 -8.04
C GLU A 116 -23.86 18.89 -8.35
N SER A 117 -22.87 19.16 -9.22
CA SER A 117 -22.38 20.52 -9.48
C SER A 117 -23.07 21.25 -10.64
N THR A 118 -24.00 20.60 -11.35
CA THR A 118 -24.95 21.30 -12.22
C THR A 118 -26.18 21.66 -11.39
N PRO A 119 -26.37 22.93 -10.97
CA PRO A 119 -27.65 23.34 -10.43
C PRO A 119 -28.69 23.09 -11.54
N ASP A 120 -29.63 22.18 -11.27
CA ASP A 120 -30.89 22.01 -12.01
C ASP A 120 -31.63 23.34 -11.99
N THR A 121 -31.14 24.30 -12.77
CA THR A 121 -31.77 25.58 -12.98
C THR A 121 -32.84 25.30 -14.02
N PRO A 122 -34.13 25.37 -13.67
CA PRO A 122 -35.19 25.16 -14.64
C PRO A 122 -34.95 26.07 -15.86
N PRO A 123 -35.17 25.60 -17.10
CA PRO A 123 -35.01 26.43 -18.28
C PRO A 123 -35.82 27.71 -18.09
N ALA A 124 -35.16 28.85 -18.28
CA ALA A 124 -35.77 30.15 -18.06
C ALA A 124 -37.10 30.24 -18.82
N PRO A 125 -38.17 30.76 -18.19
CA PRO A 125 -39.46 30.92 -18.84
C PRO A 125 -39.28 31.65 -20.19
N PRO A 126 -39.99 31.23 -21.26
CA PRO A 126 -39.89 31.88 -22.54
C PRO A 126 -40.18 33.37 -22.37
N ALA A 127 -39.22 34.19 -22.79
CA ALA A 127 -39.33 35.64 -22.73
C ALA A 127 -40.24 36.13 -23.86
N GLY A 128 -41.56 36.11 -23.62
CA GLY A 128 -42.56 36.77 -24.46
C GLY A 128 -42.94 36.03 -25.73
#